data_AF-A0AAW5F3G5-F1
#
_entry.id   AF-A0AAW5F3G5-F1
#
_cell.length_a   1.000
_cell.length_b   1.000
_cell.length_c   1.000
_cell.angle_alpha   90.00
_cell.angle_beta   90.00
_cell.angle_gamma   90.00
#
_symmetry.space_group_name_H-M   'P 1'
#
loop_
_entity.id
_entity.type
_entity.pdbx_description
1 polymer ?
#
loop_
_entity_poly.entity_id
_entity_poly.type
_entity_poly.pdbx_seq_one_letter_code
_entity_poly.pdbx_strand_id
1 'polypeptide(L)'
;MIRYVTKNDEGQILSMMELVKDDFAGYKEKEFLEAVYSAISNDEAIMEEKDGRIAGMLMCSREKKNCLFLPYILSIERKVLLKD
;
A
#
# COMPACT_ATOMS: atom_id res chain seq x y z
N MET A 1 -4.35 -8.14 12.50
CA MET A 1 -5.05 -9.13 11.64
C MET A 1 -4.69 -8.84 10.20
N ILE A 2 -4.24 -9.84 9.43
CA ILE A 2 -3.92 -9.66 8.02
C ILE A 2 -5.14 -10.07 7.18
N ARG A 3 -5.56 -9.22 6.24
CA ARG A 3 -6.67 -9.50 5.32
C ARG A 3 -6.47 -8.83 3.97
N TYR A 4 -7.26 -9.25 2.98
CA TYR A 4 -7.33 -8.54 1.70
C TYR A 4 -7.91 -7.14 1.88
N VAL A 5 -7.38 -6.22 1.09
CA VAL A 5 -7.86 -4.85 0.99
C VAL A 5 -9.15 -4.85 0.18
N THR A 6 -10.13 -4.07 0.64
CA THR A 6 -11.40 -3.89 -0.05
C THR A 6 -11.61 -2.42 -0.41
N LYS A 7 -12.57 -2.13 -1.29
CA LYS A 7 -12.91 -0.74 -1.63
C LYS A 7 -13.38 0.09 -0.43
N ASN A 8 -13.93 -0.56 0.61
CA ASN A 8 -14.34 0.13 1.83
C ASN A 8 -13.15 0.65 2.66
N ASP A 9 -11.93 0.17 2.39
CA ASP A 9 -10.72 0.57 3.10
C ASP A 9 -10.06 1.82 2.52
N GLU A 10 -10.55 2.33 1.38
CA GLU A 10 -10.00 3.48 0.65
C GLU A 10 -9.72 4.68 1.56
N GLY A 11 -10.66 5.05 2.41
CA GLY A 11 -10.48 6.18 3.34
C GLY A 11 -9.30 5.99 4.27
N GLN A 12 -9.10 4.77 4.80
CA GLN A 12 -7.96 4.46 5.67
C GLN A 12 -6.64 4.42 4.89
N ILE A 13 -6.66 3.93 3.64
CA ILE A 13 -5.50 3.89 2.75
C ILE A 13 -5.05 5.30 2.38
N LEU A 14 -5.98 6.19 2.08
CA LEU A 14 -5.70 7.61 1.82
C LEU A 14 -5.12 8.28 3.07
N SER A 15 -5.72 8.06 4.25
CA SER A 15 -5.16 8.58 5.50
C SER A 15 -3.75 8.06 5.77
N MET A 16 -3.46 6.79 5.48
CA MET A 16 -2.10 6.25 5.58
C MET A 16 -1.15 6.92 4.58
N MET A 17 -1.60 7.15 3.34
CA MET A 17 -0.79 7.77 2.30
C MET A 17 -0.51 9.25 2.62
N GLU A 18 -1.45 9.98 3.21
CA GLU A 18 -1.23 11.36 3.66
C GLU A 18 -0.11 11.49 4.69
N LEU A 19 0.14 10.44 5.49
CA LEU A 19 1.20 10.42 6.50
C LEU A 19 2.59 10.18 5.90
N VAL A 20 2.66 9.56 4.73
CA VAL A 20 3.93 9.15 4.10
C VAL A 20 4.21 9.85 2.77
N LYS A 21 3.25 10.59 2.21
CA LYS A 21 3.34 11.24 0.89
C LYS A 21 4.58 12.13 0.74
N ASP A 22 5.01 12.78 1.82
CA ASP A 22 6.18 13.68 1.81
C ASP A 22 7.50 12.90 1.63
N ASP A 23 7.54 11.62 2.00
CA ASP A 23 8.68 10.72 1.76
C ASP A 23 8.69 10.14 0.33
N PHE A 24 7.61 10.29 -0.43
CA PHE A 24 7.48 9.80 -1.81
C PHE A 24 7.53 10.96 -2.82
N ALA A 25 8.74 11.35 -3.23
CA ALA A 25 8.94 12.35 -4.28
C ALA A 25 8.25 11.92 -5.59
N GLY A 26 7.34 12.76 -6.10
CA GLY A 26 6.57 12.48 -7.32
C GLY A 26 5.25 11.74 -7.08
N TYR A 27 4.79 11.64 -5.84
CA TYR A 27 3.46 11.11 -5.52
C TYR A 27 2.35 11.81 -6.32
N LYS A 28 1.48 10.99 -6.92
CA LYS A 28 0.26 11.42 -7.58
C LYS A 28 -0.89 10.55 -7.07
N GLU A 29 -1.80 11.16 -6.32
CA GLU A 29 -2.92 10.48 -5.68
C GLU A 29 -3.76 9.66 -6.66
N LYS A 30 -4.06 10.23 -7.84
CA LYS A 30 -4.85 9.54 -8.87
C LYS A 30 -4.17 8.25 -9.34
N GLU A 31 -2.89 8.30 -9.67
CA GLU A 31 -2.13 7.13 -10.15
C GLU A 31 -1.99 6.06 -9.04
N PHE A 32 -1.86 6.51 -7.79
CA PHE A 32 -1.84 5.64 -6.62
C PHE A 32 -3.18 4.92 -6.42
N LEU A 33 -4.30 5.64 -6.44
CA LEU A 33 -5.63 5.05 -6.29
C LEU A 33 -5.94 4.07 -7.43
N GLU A 34 -5.57 4.39 -8.66
CA GLU A 34 -5.69 3.46 -9.79
C GLU A 34 -4.90 2.17 -9.54
N ALA A 35 -3.67 2.26 -9.01
CA ALA A 35 -2.88 1.09 -8.64
C ALA A 35 -3.52 0.28 -7.49
N VAL A 36 -4.06 0.95 -6.48
CA VAL A 36 -4.77 0.31 -5.36
C VAL A 36 -6.01 -0.43 -5.87
N TYR A 37 -6.86 0.21 -6.68
CA TYR A 37 -8.06 -0.43 -7.22
C TYR A 37 -7.74 -1.62 -8.13
N SER A 38 -6.68 -1.51 -8.93
CA SER A 38 -6.20 -2.62 -9.75
C SER A 38 -5.76 -3.79 -8.86
N ALA A 39 -4.98 -3.52 -7.81
CA ALA A 39 -4.52 -4.57 -6.90
C ALA A 39 -5.68 -5.21 -6.11
N ILE A 40 -6.67 -4.43 -5.68
CA ILE A 40 -7.91 -4.95 -5.05
C ILE A 40 -8.66 -5.85 -6.04
N SER A 41 -8.84 -5.42 -7.29
CA SER A 41 -9.60 -6.17 -8.29
C SER A 41 -8.93 -7.50 -8.68
N ASN A 42 -7.62 -7.59 -8.47
CA ASN A 42 -6.82 -8.78 -8.77
C ASN A 42 -6.50 -9.65 -7.54
N ASP A 43 -7.03 -9.33 -6.35
CA ASP A 43 -6.66 -9.97 -5.07
C ASP A 43 -5.16 -9.91 -4.77
N GLU A 44 -4.51 -8.81 -5.16
CA GLU A 44 -3.05 -8.58 -5.00
C GLU A 44 -2.69 -7.55 -3.93
N ALA A 45 -3.68 -7.12 -3.13
CA ALA A 45 -3.50 -6.18 -2.04
C ALA A 45 -3.91 -6.82 -0.70
N ILE A 46 -2.98 -6.88 0.24
CA ILE A 46 -3.24 -7.28 1.63
C ILE A 46 -2.81 -6.16 2.57
N MET A 47 -3.49 -6.07 3.70
CA MET A 47 -3.14 -5.13 4.75
C MET A 47 -3.17 -5.80 6.11
N GLU A 48 -2.32 -5.29 7.01
CA GLU A 48 -2.40 -5.58 8.42
C GLU A 48 -3.23 -4.50 9.11
N GLU A 49 -4.25 -4.92 9.84
CA GLU A 49 -5.04 -4.06 10.70
C GLU A 49 -4.67 -4.32 12.18
N LYS A 50 -4.42 -3.25 12.93
CA LYS A 50 -4.15 -3.28 14.36
C LYS A 50 -4.97 -2.19 15.05
N ASP A 51 -5.76 -2.57 16.05
CA ASP A 51 -6.64 -1.66 16.81
C ASP A 51 -7.58 -0.81 15.91
N GLY A 52 -8.11 -1.42 14.83
CA GLY A 52 -9.01 -0.75 13.88
C GLY A 52 -8.33 0.26 12.96
N ARG A 53 -7.00 0.23 12.86
CA ARG A 53 -6.20 1.06 11.95
C ARG A 53 -5.29 0.20 11.08
N ILE A 54 -4.97 0.68 9.88
CA ILE A 54 -3.97 0.04 9.02
C ILE A 54 -2.58 0.22 9.65
N ALA A 55 -1.91 -0.89 9.96
CA ALA A 55 -0.52 -0.96 10.43
C ALA A 55 0.48 -1.14 9.27
N GLY A 56 0.02 -1.67 8.14
CA GLY A 56 0.83 -1.77 6.94
C GLY A 56 0.05 -2.34 5.77
N MET A 57 0.53 -2.07 4.57
CA MET A 57 -0.08 -2.57 3.34
C MET A 57 0.99 -3.10 2.40
N LEU A 58 0.70 -4.27 1.81
CA LEU A 58 1.48 -4.88 0.75
C LEU A 58 0.60 -4.98 -0.49
N MET A 59 1.05 -4.37 -1.58
CA MET A 59 0.42 -4.49 -2.88
C MET A 59 1.43 -5.06 -3.86
N CYS A 60 1.02 -6.06 -4.63
CA CYS A 60 1.82 -6.57 -5.73
C CYS A 60 1.03 -6.43 -7.03
N SER A 61 1.74 -6.37 -8.15
CA SER A 61 1.16 -6.48 -9.47
C SER A 61 1.89 -7.59 -10.19
N ARG A 62 1.19 -8.70 -10.46
CA ARG A 62 1.74 -9.81 -11.25
C ARG A 62 1.99 -9.40 -12.69
N GLU A 63 1.11 -8.56 -13.25
CA GLU A 63 1.23 -8.07 -14.63
C GLU A 63 2.46 -7.18 -14.81
N LYS A 64 2.72 -6.26 -13.86
CA LYS A 64 3.85 -5.32 -13.92
C LYS A 64 5.11 -5.84 -13.24
N LYS A 65 5.09 -7.05 -12.65
CA LYS A 65 6.16 -7.67 -11.84
C LYS A 65 6.71 -6.75 -10.73
N ASN A 66 5.88 -5.86 -10.19
CA ASN A 66 6.30 -4.88 -9.18
C ASN A 66 5.49 -5.06 -7.90
N CYS A 67 6.15 -4.93 -6.74
CA CYS A 67 5.48 -4.87 -5.45
C CYS A 67 5.76 -3.51 -4.78
N LEU A 68 4.71 -2.91 -4.25
CA LEU A 68 4.75 -1.72 -3.41
C LEU A 68 4.50 -2.13 -1.96
N PHE A 69 5.37 -1.68 -1.06
CA PHE A 69 5.22 -1.90 0.38
C PHE A 69 5.12 -0.56 1.10
N LEU A 70 4.05 -0.39 1.88
CA LEU A 70 3.78 0.80 2.68
C LEU A 70 3.79 0.41 4.17
N PRO A 71 4.90 0.63 4.90
CA PRO A 71 4.94 0.39 6.34
C PRO A 71 4.32 1.55 7.13
N TYR A 72 3.54 1.25 8.18
CA TYR A 72 3.27 2.22 9.25
C TYR A 72 3.41 1.58 10.65
N ILE A 73 4.67 1.44 11.08
CA ILE A 73 5.21 1.72 12.43
C ILE A 73 6.72 1.87 12.20
N LEU A 74 7.31 2.95 12.73
CA LEU A 74 8.72 3.29 12.60
C LEU A 74 9.63 2.13 13.06
N SER A 75 10.11 1.32 12.13
CA SER A 75 11.42 0.66 12.21
C SER A 75 12.02 0.65 10.82
N ILE A 76 13.02 1.50 10.69
CA ILE A 76 13.93 1.57 9.55
C ILE A 76 14.62 0.21 9.43
N GLU A 77 14.26 -0.56 8.41
CA GLU A 77 15.23 -1.35 7.64
C GLU A 77 14.85 -1.27 6.16
N ARG A 78 15.68 -0.54 5.40
CA ARG A 78 15.61 -0.46 3.94
C ARG A 78 15.88 -1.83 3.34
N LYS A 79 14.91 -2.35 2.58
CA LYS A 79 15.04 -3.21 1.38
C LYS A 79 13.59 -3.51 0.97
N VAL A 80 13.13 -3.25 -0.24
CA VAL A 80 13.64 -3.82 -1.49
C VAL A 80 13.16 -2.94 -2.65
N LEU A 81 14.09 -2.42 -3.44
CA LEU A 81 13.85 -2.13 -4.85
C LEU A 81 14.13 -3.47 -5.56
N LEU A 82 13.09 -4.17 -6.05
CA LEU A 82 13.29 -5.38 -6.84
C LEU A 82 13.87 -4.92 -8.19
N LYS A 83 15.20 -4.94 -8.26
CA LYS A 83 15.95 -5.03 -9.51
C LYS A 83 15.94 -6.49 -9.94
N ASP A 84 15.45 -6.73 -11.15
CA ASP A 84 16.20 -7.47 -12.16
C ASP A 84 16.09 -6.70 -13.48
#